data_AF-A0AA35X8U6-F1
#
_entry.id   AF-A0AA35X8U6-F1
#
_cell.length_a   1.000
_cell.length_b   1.000
_cell.length_c   1.000
_cell.angle_alpha   90.00
_cell.angle_beta   90.00
_cell.angle_gamma   90.00
#
_symmetry.space_group_name_H-M   'P 1'
#
loop_
_entity.id
_entity.type
_entity.pdbx_description
1 polymer ?
#
loop_
_entity_poly.entity_id
_entity_poly.type
_entity_poly.pdbx_seq_one_letter_code
_entity_poly.pdbx_strand_id
1 'polypeptide(L)'
;MFFRRPKPQQQPFKVIRAIQAVYNRGNRIGIPRSNDQKVLGSVRVILSSVGTLYVIGTPIGNLGDLTLRASRILSSVPLVAAEDTRVTRRLLAHLDAHPRLLSCHEHNWKRQLPRLLEALDEGDVALATDAGSPAISDPGAGLVAAVAEAGHSVVTIPGVSAVTAALSTLVLFESPHRLRATLTDIADALNDPPIAVCRELTKLHEEVWRGTASDALAYFAAPRGEFTVVIGPVTLDAPDQTASQDELLQTARHTLAEHRAAGKRGRDAVAEVVASTGLPRRAVYALWVETGSSDSGNAGKR
;
A
#
# COMPACT_ATOMS: atom_id res chain seq x y z
N MET A 1 -28.44 -29.77 33.91
CA MET A 1 -27.07 -29.31 33.60
C MET A 1 -27.07 -28.81 32.16
N PHE A 2 -27.14 -27.50 31.98
CA PHE A 2 -27.04 -26.83 30.68
C PHE A 2 -25.58 -26.87 30.22
N PHE A 3 -25.29 -27.26 28.98
CA PHE A 3 -24.28 -26.56 28.16
C PHE A 3 -24.58 -26.77 26.67
N ARG A 4 -24.89 -25.66 26.02
CA ARG A 4 -25.19 -25.51 24.58
C ARG A 4 -23.94 -25.80 23.75
N ARG A 5 -24.12 -26.42 22.58
CA ARG A 5 -23.17 -26.30 21.45
C ARG A 5 -23.08 -24.81 21.03
N PRO A 6 -21.90 -24.24 20.80
CA PRO A 6 -21.79 -22.92 20.18
C PRO A 6 -22.11 -23.04 18.68
N LYS A 7 -22.98 -22.15 18.18
CA LYS A 7 -23.08 -21.84 16.74
C LYS A 7 -21.95 -20.85 16.41
N PRO A 8 -21.17 -21.04 15.33
CA PRO A 8 -20.53 -19.93 14.66
C PRO A 8 -21.51 -19.36 13.63
N GLN A 9 -22.10 -18.22 13.94
CA GLN A 9 -22.80 -17.38 12.97
C GLN A 9 -21.85 -16.25 12.60
N GLN A 10 -20.89 -16.52 11.70
CA GLN A 10 -20.14 -15.45 11.04
C GLN A 10 -21.01 -14.91 9.90
N GLN A 11 -21.40 -13.65 10.02
CA GLN A 11 -22.06 -12.94 8.93
C GLN A 11 -21.06 -12.71 7.79
N PRO A 12 -21.44 -12.86 6.51
CA PRO A 12 -20.53 -12.68 5.40
C PRO A 12 -20.10 -11.21 5.27
N PHE A 13 -18.82 -11.02 4.97
CA PHE A 13 -18.16 -9.72 4.78
C PHE A 13 -18.92 -8.82 3.80
N LYS A 14 -19.26 -7.60 4.25
CA LYS A 14 -19.98 -6.55 3.48
C LYS A 14 -19.29 -6.15 2.17
N VAL A 15 -18.01 -6.46 2.01
CA VAL A 15 -17.18 -6.15 0.83
C VAL A 15 -17.66 -6.90 -0.42
N ILE A 16 -18.14 -8.14 -0.28
CA ILE A 16 -18.56 -8.97 -1.41
C ILE A 16 -19.83 -8.42 -2.09
N ARG A 17 -20.76 -7.83 -1.32
CA ARG A 17 -21.97 -7.20 -1.88
C ARG A 17 -21.68 -5.90 -2.64
N ALA A 18 -20.67 -5.14 -2.23
CA ALA A 18 -20.25 -3.93 -2.92
C ALA A 18 -19.61 -4.26 -4.28
N ILE A 19 -18.77 -5.30 -4.32
CA ILE A 19 -18.15 -5.80 -5.56
C ILE A 19 -19.22 -6.32 -6.53
N GLN A 20 -20.23 -7.06 -6.04
CA GLN A 20 -21.35 -7.53 -6.88
C GLN A 20 -22.24 -6.41 -7.42
N ALA A 21 -22.43 -5.31 -6.69
CA ALA A 21 -23.22 -4.17 -7.18
C ALA A 21 -22.52 -3.41 -8.32
N VAL A 22 -21.19 -3.33 -8.28
CA VAL A 22 -20.36 -2.73 -9.34
C VAL A 22 -20.32 -3.66 -10.57
N TYR A 23 -20.18 -4.97 -10.36
CA TYR A 23 -20.12 -5.95 -11.44
C TYR A 23 -21.46 -6.10 -12.19
N ASN A 24 -22.59 -6.06 -11.47
CA ASN A 24 -23.92 -6.26 -12.05
C ASN A 24 -24.50 -5.06 -12.81
N ARG A 25 -23.90 -3.86 -12.71
CA ARG A 25 -24.29 -2.69 -13.52
C ARG A 25 -23.40 -2.46 -14.75
N GLY A 26 -22.27 -3.17 -14.85
CA GLY A 26 -21.22 -2.89 -15.83
C GLY A 26 -21.46 -3.33 -17.27
N ASN A 27 -22.59 -3.98 -17.62
CA ASN A 27 -22.76 -4.58 -18.96
C ASN A 27 -23.84 -3.94 -19.85
N ARG A 28 -24.14 -2.65 -19.66
CA ARG A 28 -24.92 -1.85 -20.61
C ARG A 28 -24.40 -0.41 -20.70
N ILE A 29 -23.18 -0.25 -21.20
CA ILE A 29 -22.76 1.05 -21.73
C ILE A 29 -22.32 0.81 -23.18
N GLY A 30 -23.29 0.99 -24.07
CA GLY A 30 -22.97 1.36 -25.44
C GLY A 30 -22.21 2.68 -25.39
N ILE A 31 -21.02 2.69 -25.99
CA ILE A 31 -20.24 3.89 -26.22
C ILE A 31 -21.15 4.87 -26.99
N PRO A 32 -21.50 6.05 -26.46
CA PRO A 32 -22.11 7.08 -27.28
C PRO A 32 -21.01 7.55 -28.24
N ARG A 33 -21.12 7.15 -29.51
CA ARG A 33 -20.35 7.78 -30.57
C ARG A 33 -20.86 9.21 -30.74
N SER A 34 -19.91 10.10 -30.94
CA SER A 34 -20.07 11.51 -31.28
C SER A 34 -21.24 11.79 -32.23
N ASN A 35 -22.03 12.80 -31.87
CA ASN A 35 -22.73 13.71 -32.79
C ASN A 35 -23.93 13.19 -33.61
N ASP A 36 -24.83 12.40 -33.02
CA ASP A 36 -26.17 12.20 -33.59
C ASP A 36 -27.14 13.26 -33.04
N GLN A 37 -27.25 14.39 -33.76
CA GLN A 37 -28.37 15.31 -33.62
C GLN A 37 -29.64 14.64 -34.16
N LYS A 38 -30.39 13.97 -33.30
CA LYS A 38 -31.79 13.63 -33.59
C LYS A 38 -32.69 14.75 -33.09
N VAL A 39 -33.20 15.54 -34.03
CA VAL A 39 -34.28 16.50 -33.81
C VAL A 39 -35.56 15.71 -33.52
N LEU A 40 -35.97 15.67 -32.26
CA LEU A 40 -37.32 15.29 -31.83
C LEU A 40 -37.98 16.54 -31.25
N GLY A 41 -39.11 16.91 -31.85
CA GLY A 41 -40.00 18.04 -31.57
C GLY A 41 -39.72 18.92 -30.33
N SER A 42 -39.48 20.20 -30.59
CA SER A 42 -39.91 21.40 -29.83
C SER A 42 -39.71 21.48 -28.31
N VAL A 43 -39.00 20.57 -27.67
CA VAL A 43 -38.62 20.68 -26.26
C VAL A 43 -37.11 20.81 -26.19
N ARG A 44 -36.64 22.02 -25.85
CA ARG A 44 -35.23 22.27 -25.56
C ARG A 44 -34.92 21.62 -24.20
N VAL A 45 -34.62 20.32 -24.20
CA VAL A 45 -34.05 19.65 -23.03
C VAL A 45 -32.65 20.24 -22.86
N ILE A 46 -32.50 21.16 -21.92
CA ILE A 46 -31.20 21.55 -21.42
C ILE A 46 -30.71 20.32 -20.64
N LEU A 47 -30.00 19.41 -21.32
CA LEU A 47 -29.20 18.42 -20.63
C LEU A 47 -28.11 19.24 -19.93
N SER A 48 -28.33 19.61 -18.67
CA SER A 48 -27.24 20.09 -17.82
C SER A 48 -26.15 19.03 -17.88
N SER A 49 -24.96 19.42 -18.32
CA SER A 49 -23.83 18.49 -18.36
C SER A 49 -23.50 18.13 -16.92
N VAL A 50 -24.02 17.00 -16.46
CA VAL A 50 -23.77 16.53 -15.10
C VAL A 50 -22.28 16.19 -15.02
N GLY A 51 -21.52 16.95 -14.23
CA GLY A 51 -20.09 16.77 -14.08
C GLY A 51 -19.75 15.39 -13.51
N THR A 52 -18.56 14.91 -13.85
CA THR A 52 -18.02 13.63 -13.37
C THR A 52 -17.09 13.86 -12.19
N LEU A 53 -17.29 13.09 -11.11
CA LEU A 53 -16.32 12.97 -10.04
C LEU A 53 -15.27 11.91 -10.41
N TYR A 54 -14.04 12.34 -10.65
CA TYR A 54 -12.90 11.45 -10.83
C TYR A 54 -12.24 11.16 -9.49
N VAL A 55 -12.32 9.93 -9.01
CA VAL A 55 -11.61 9.51 -7.78
C VAL A 55 -10.23 9.00 -8.18
N ILE A 56 -9.18 9.71 -7.77
CA ILE A 56 -7.81 9.53 -8.28
C ILE A 56 -6.93 8.98 -7.17
N GLY A 57 -6.34 7.81 -7.44
CA GLY A 57 -5.26 7.30 -6.60
C GLY A 57 -3.98 8.09 -6.81
N THR A 58 -3.44 8.64 -5.73
CA THR A 58 -2.20 9.43 -5.76
C THR A 58 -0.96 8.59 -5.40
N PRO A 59 0.26 9.06 -5.77
CA PRO A 59 1.48 8.34 -5.45
C PRO A 59 1.77 8.22 -3.95
N ILE A 60 2.30 7.08 -3.54
CA ILE A 60 2.63 6.76 -2.12
C ILE A 60 4.06 7.14 -1.71
N GLY A 61 4.76 7.94 -2.51
CA GLY A 61 6.13 8.39 -2.19
C GLY A 61 6.97 8.83 -3.38
N ASN A 62 6.69 8.33 -4.58
CA ASN A 62 7.40 8.70 -5.81
C ASN A 62 6.44 9.36 -6.82
N LEU A 63 6.67 10.64 -7.14
CA LEU A 63 5.81 11.40 -8.05
C LEU A 63 5.74 10.80 -9.47
N GLY A 64 6.76 10.04 -9.89
CA GLY A 64 6.78 9.34 -11.18
C GLY A 64 5.74 8.23 -11.31
N ASP A 65 5.15 7.78 -10.19
CA ASP A 65 4.13 6.73 -10.19
C ASP A 65 2.72 7.25 -10.50
N LEU A 66 2.56 8.57 -10.67
CA LEU A 66 1.30 9.16 -11.08
C LEU A 66 0.97 8.73 -12.52
N THR A 67 -0.21 8.15 -12.72
CA THR A 67 -0.62 7.72 -14.06
C THR A 67 -0.83 8.91 -15.00
N LEU A 68 -0.54 8.72 -16.28
CA LEU A 68 -0.78 9.75 -17.32
C LEU A 68 -2.25 10.19 -17.39
N ARG A 69 -3.18 9.31 -17.04
CA ARG A 69 -4.60 9.65 -16.99
C ARG A 69 -4.91 10.53 -15.78
N ALA A 70 -4.34 10.23 -14.62
CA ALA A 70 -4.48 11.04 -13.42
C ALA A 70 -3.90 12.44 -13.61
N SER A 71 -2.70 12.56 -14.21
CA SER A 71 -2.07 13.86 -14.47
C SER A 71 -2.91 14.76 -15.38
N ARG A 72 -3.45 14.21 -16.46
CA ARG A 72 -4.34 14.95 -17.38
C ARG A 72 -5.59 15.47 -16.69
N ILE A 73 -6.24 14.64 -15.88
CA ILE A 73 -7.46 15.02 -15.17
C ILE A 73 -7.16 16.10 -14.12
N LEU A 74 -6.13 15.90 -13.28
CA LEU A 74 -5.72 16.88 -12.27
C LEU A 74 -5.34 18.24 -12.87
N SER A 75 -4.88 18.25 -14.13
CA SER A 75 -4.52 19.48 -14.85
C SER A 75 -5.71 20.15 -15.54
N SER A 76 -6.83 19.44 -15.75
CA SER A 76 -7.98 19.93 -16.52
C SER A 76 -9.18 20.34 -15.66
N VAL A 77 -9.34 19.75 -14.47
CA VAL A 77 -10.52 20.02 -13.62
C VAL A 77 -10.43 21.39 -12.94
N PRO A 78 -11.54 22.13 -12.79
CA PRO A 78 -11.57 23.40 -12.05
C PRO A 78 -11.41 23.25 -10.53
N LEU A 79 -11.65 22.06 -9.98
CA LEU A 79 -11.61 21.78 -8.55
C LEU A 79 -10.99 20.40 -8.27
N VAL A 80 -10.07 20.37 -7.31
CA VAL A 80 -9.55 19.14 -6.69
C VAL A 80 -9.93 19.14 -5.22
N ALA A 81 -10.79 18.20 -4.82
CA ALA A 81 -10.96 17.82 -3.43
C ALA A 81 -9.80 16.90 -3.03
N ALA A 82 -9.20 17.16 -1.87
CA ALA A 82 -8.04 16.45 -1.39
C ALA A 82 -8.19 16.08 0.08
N GLU A 83 -7.83 14.86 0.43
CA GLU A 83 -7.75 14.39 1.81
C GLU A 83 -6.67 15.16 2.58
N ASP A 84 -5.41 15.09 2.16
CA ASP A 84 -4.34 16.01 2.54
C ASP A 84 -4.01 17.00 1.41
N THR A 85 -4.46 18.24 1.62
CA THR A 85 -4.15 19.38 0.76
C THR A 85 -2.65 19.68 0.63
N ARG A 86 -1.82 19.30 1.60
CA ARG A 86 -0.36 19.53 1.58
C ARG A 86 0.31 18.59 0.58
N VAL A 87 -0.07 17.31 0.59
CA VAL A 87 0.43 16.29 -0.35
C VAL A 87 -0.04 16.64 -1.77
N THR A 88 -1.34 16.90 -1.92
CA THR A 88 -1.92 17.24 -3.23
C THR A 88 -1.33 18.53 -3.81
N ARG A 89 -1.01 19.53 -2.98
CA ARG A 89 -0.34 20.76 -3.46
C ARG A 89 1.04 20.49 -4.04
N ARG A 90 1.83 19.58 -3.46
CA ARG A 90 3.13 19.18 -4.02
C ARG A 90 2.97 18.47 -5.36
N LEU A 91 1.96 17.60 -5.46
CA LEU A 91 1.63 16.89 -6.70
C LEU A 91 1.25 17.88 -7.82
N LEU A 92 0.35 18.83 -7.52
CA LEU A 92 -0.08 19.84 -8.50
C LEU A 92 1.05 20.76 -8.92
N ALA A 93 1.93 21.16 -7.99
CA ALA A 93 3.12 21.94 -8.31
C ALA A 93 4.08 21.19 -9.26
N HIS A 94 4.24 19.87 -9.09
CA HIS A 94 5.04 19.04 -9.99
C HIS A 94 4.44 18.95 -11.40
N LEU A 95 3.11 19.05 -11.52
CA LEU A 95 2.38 19.03 -12.79
C LEU A 95 2.23 20.41 -13.44
N ASP A 96 2.67 21.49 -12.77
CA ASP A 96 2.34 22.88 -13.14
C ASP A 96 0.82 23.12 -13.29
N ALA A 97 0.03 22.44 -12.46
CA ALA A 97 -1.43 22.47 -12.47
C ALA A 97 -1.99 23.40 -11.40
N HIS A 98 -3.02 24.18 -11.76
CA HIS A 98 -3.55 25.27 -10.92
C HIS A 98 -5.06 25.18 -10.61
N PRO A 99 -5.62 24.00 -10.29
CA PRO A 99 -7.03 23.91 -9.91
C PRO A 99 -7.27 24.54 -8.52
N ARG A 100 -8.52 24.90 -8.23
CA ARG A 100 -8.91 25.22 -6.86
C ARG A 100 -8.76 23.99 -5.99
N LEU A 101 -8.33 24.16 -4.75
CA LEU A 101 -8.12 23.07 -3.80
C LEU A 101 -9.13 23.12 -2.66
N LEU A 102 -9.79 21.99 -2.38
CA LEU A 102 -10.75 21.84 -1.29
C LEU A 102 -10.31 20.71 -0.36
N SER A 103 -10.17 20.98 0.94
CA SER A 103 -9.90 19.91 1.92
C SER A 103 -11.17 19.09 2.14
N CYS A 104 -11.12 17.79 1.81
CA CYS A 104 -12.23 16.85 1.93
C CYS A 104 -11.71 15.49 2.43
N HIS A 105 -12.05 15.14 3.67
CA HIS A 105 -11.60 13.93 4.38
C HIS A 105 -12.74 13.36 5.26
N GLU A 106 -12.54 12.21 5.90
CA GLU A 106 -13.61 11.47 6.63
C GLU A 106 -14.41 12.33 7.62
N HIS A 107 -13.73 13.21 8.35
CA HIS A 107 -14.33 14.03 9.38
C HIS A 107 -15.10 15.25 8.86
N ASN A 108 -14.89 15.65 7.59
CA ASN A 108 -15.46 16.89 7.07
C ASN A 108 -16.27 16.74 5.77
N TRP A 109 -16.22 15.60 5.08
CA TRP A 109 -16.80 15.46 3.73
C TRP A 109 -18.29 15.77 3.68
N LYS A 110 -19.07 15.43 4.72
CA LYS A 110 -20.50 15.76 4.79
C LYS A 110 -20.77 17.26 4.75
N ARG A 111 -19.86 18.05 5.35
CA ARG A 111 -19.93 19.51 5.34
C ARG A 111 -19.50 20.09 4.00
N GLN A 112 -18.60 19.41 3.30
CA GLN A 112 -18.09 19.84 1.98
C GLN A 112 -18.97 19.37 0.82
N LEU A 113 -19.83 18.36 1.04
CA LEU A 113 -20.69 17.77 0.02
C LEU A 113 -21.50 18.82 -0.77
N PRO A 114 -22.19 19.81 -0.14
CA PRO A 114 -22.93 20.81 -0.91
C PRO A 114 -22.05 21.58 -1.90
N ARG A 115 -20.85 21.99 -1.48
CA ARG A 115 -19.88 22.70 -2.33
C ARG A 115 -19.33 21.83 -3.46
N LEU A 116 -19.22 20.51 -3.22
CA LEU A 116 -18.80 19.55 -4.23
C LEU A 116 -19.88 19.33 -5.28
N LEU A 117 -21.15 19.23 -4.86
CA LEU A 117 -22.28 19.10 -5.79
C LEU A 117 -22.43 20.38 -6.64
N GLU A 118 -22.34 21.57 -6.03
CA GLU A 118 -22.32 22.84 -6.77
C GLU A 118 -21.20 22.88 -7.82
N ALA A 119 -19.99 22.42 -7.47
CA ALA A 119 -18.89 22.36 -8.43
C ALA A 119 -19.12 21.32 -9.54
N LEU A 120 -19.78 20.20 -9.22
CA LEU A 120 -20.13 19.14 -10.18
C LEU A 120 -21.29 19.53 -11.10
N ASP A 121 -22.13 20.49 -10.70
CA ASP A 121 -23.14 21.09 -11.56
C ASP A 121 -22.50 22.00 -12.63
N GLU A 122 -21.32 22.56 -12.33
CA GLU A 122 -20.57 23.43 -13.24
C GLU A 122 -19.56 22.68 -14.13
N GLY A 123 -19.03 21.55 -13.68
CA GLY A 123 -18.07 20.76 -14.45
C GLY A 123 -17.45 19.58 -13.70
N ASP A 124 -16.44 18.97 -14.30
CA ASP A 124 -15.77 17.80 -13.72
C ASP A 124 -14.97 18.17 -12.46
N VAL A 125 -14.92 17.26 -11.48
CA VAL A 125 -14.18 17.45 -10.22
C VAL A 125 -13.28 16.24 -9.98
N ALA A 126 -12.08 16.45 -9.46
CA ALA A 126 -11.23 15.36 -8.99
C ALA A 126 -11.26 15.24 -7.46
N LEU A 127 -11.25 14.01 -6.96
CA LEU A 127 -10.99 13.66 -5.57
C LEU A 127 -9.64 12.95 -5.50
N ALA A 128 -8.64 13.59 -4.91
CA ALA A 128 -7.31 13.03 -4.64
C ALA A 128 -7.30 12.34 -3.27
N THR A 129 -6.93 11.07 -3.25
CA THR A 129 -6.88 10.25 -2.02
C THR A 129 -5.45 10.14 -1.50
N ASP A 130 -5.25 10.03 -0.17
CA ASP A 130 -3.90 10.06 0.42
C ASP A 130 -3.12 8.73 0.31
N ALA A 131 -3.77 7.62 -0.02
CA ALA A 131 -3.11 6.32 -0.04
C ALA A 131 -3.60 5.40 -1.16
N GLY A 132 -3.37 5.84 -2.40
CA GLY A 132 -3.33 4.94 -3.54
C GLY A 132 -4.67 4.60 -4.18
N SER A 133 -4.86 3.37 -4.65
CA SER A 133 -6.06 2.99 -5.43
C SER A 133 -7.37 3.29 -4.67
N PRO A 134 -8.31 4.03 -5.30
CA PRO A 134 -9.62 4.34 -4.72
C PRO A 134 -10.32 3.13 -4.08
N ALA A 135 -10.80 3.30 -2.85
CA ALA A 135 -11.60 2.33 -2.08
C ALA A 135 -10.86 1.16 -1.41
N ILE A 136 -9.52 1.14 -1.37
CA ILE A 136 -8.74 0.18 -0.57
C ILE A 136 -8.39 0.72 0.82
N SER A 137 -8.04 2.00 0.94
CA SER A 137 -7.65 2.61 2.22
C SER A 137 -8.14 4.05 2.40
N ASP A 138 -9.08 4.49 1.56
CA ASP A 138 -9.47 5.90 1.53
C ASP A 138 -10.77 6.18 2.29
N PRO A 139 -10.85 7.31 3.00
CA PRO A 139 -12.10 7.91 3.41
C PRO A 139 -12.82 8.53 2.19
N GLY A 140 -13.51 7.70 1.42
CA GLY A 140 -14.23 8.17 0.22
C GLY A 140 -15.59 7.53 -0.02
N ALA A 141 -15.88 6.37 0.58
CA ALA A 141 -17.07 5.58 0.25
C ALA A 141 -18.38 6.35 0.50
N GLY A 142 -18.48 7.09 1.62
CA GLY A 142 -19.65 7.90 1.93
C GLY A 142 -19.84 9.08 0.98
N LEU A 143 -18.75 9.74 0.59
CA LEU A 143 -18.78 10.85 -0.36
C LEU A 143 -19.16 10.36 -1.76
N VAL A 144 -18.53 9.28 -2.24
CA VAL A 144 -18.82 8.65 -3.54
C VAL A 144 -20.28 8.21 -3.63
N ALA A 145 -20.79 7.57 -2.57
CA ALA A 145 -22.19 7.17 -2.51
C ALA A 145 -23.13 8.38 -2.60
N ALA A 146 -22.86 9.43 -1.82
CA ALA A 146 -23.68 10.65 -1.82
C ALA A 146 -23.66 11.38 -3.18
N VAL A 147 -22.50 11.42 -3.85
CA VAL A 147 -22.36 12.01 -5.19
C VAL A 147 -23.13 11.20 -6.24
N ALA A 148 -23.06 9.87 -6.17
CA ALA A 148 -23.83 9.00 -7.05
C ALA A 148 -25.34 9.08 -6.78
N GLU A 149 -25.76 9.20 -5.52
CA GLU A 149 -27.16 9.42 -5.12
C GLU A 149 -27.70 10.76 -5.62
N ALA A 150 -26.86 11.79 -5.70
CA ALA A 150 -27.18 13.08 -6.29
C ALA A 150 -27.27 13.06 -7.83
N GLY A 151 -26.97 11.92 -8.48
CA GLY A 151 -27.13 11.73 -9.92
C GLY A 151 -25.87 12.02 -10.75
N HIS A 152 -24.74 12.34 -10.13
CA HIS A 152 -23.47 12.55 -10.84
C HIS A 152 -22.77 11.24 -11.18
N SER A 153 -22.00 11.26 -12.26
CA SER A 153 -21.14 10.13 -12.62
C SER A 153 -19.92 10.07 -11.70
N VAL A 154 -19.54 8.87 -11.29
CA VAL A 154 -18.30 8.63 -10.54
C VAL A 154 -17.41 7.70 -11.35
N VAL A 155 -16.17 8.13 -11.59
CA VAL A 155 -15.17 7.36 -12.34
C VAL A 155 -13.92 7.22 -11.49
N THR A 156 -13.54 5.98 -11.18
CA THR A 156 -12.28 5.72 -10.49
C THR A 156 -11.12 5.69 -11.49
N ILE A 157 -10.04 6.37 -11.14
CA ILE A 157 -8.78 6.39 -11.87
C ILE A 157 -7.79 5.52 -11.07
N PRO A 158 -7.32 4.39 -11.64
CA PRO A 158 -6.40 3.52 -10.94
C PRO A 158 -5.07 4.24 -10.66
N GLY A 159 -4.45 3.88 -9.55
CA GLY A 159 -3.15 4.40 -9.10
C GLY A 159 -2.42 3.37 -8.23
N VAL A 160 -1.16 3.64 -7.92
CA VAL A 160 -0.37 2.76 -7.04
C VAL A 160 -1.08 2.55 -5.70
N SER A 161 -1.06 1.36 -5.13
CA SER A 161 -1.55 1.11 -3.78
C SER A 161 -0.46 0.45 -2.96
N ALA A 162 -0.20 1.00 -1.76
CA ALA A 162 0.77 0.45 -0.82
C ALA A 162 0.42 -1.00 -0.43
N VAL A 163 -0.88 -1.30 -0.34
CA VAL A 163 -1.39 -2.65 -0.07
C VAL A 163 -1.09 -3.57 -1.26
N THR A 164 -1.36 -3.20 -2.51
CA THR A 164 -0.97 -4.05 -3.66
C THR A 164 0.55 -4.18 -3.81
N ALA A 165 1.31 -3.11 -3.56
CA ALA A 165 2.77 -3.14 -3.64
C ALA A 165 3.38 -4.05 -2.56
N ALA A 166 2.85 -3.98 -1.32
CA ALA A 166 3.27 -4.83 -0.21
C ALA A 166 2.73 -6.28 -0.31
N LEU A 167 1.54 -6.48 -0.90
CA LEU A 167 0.91 -7.79 -1.10
C LEU A 167 1.33 -8.48 -2.41
N SER A 168 2.24 -7.91 -3.19
CA SER A 168 2.60 -8.45 -4.51
C SER A 168 3.21 -9.85 -4.38
N THR A 169 2.36 -10.86 -4.47
CA THR A 169 2.66 -12.14 -5.11
C THR A 169 3.42 -11.82 -6.40
N LEU A 170 4.69 -12.19 -6.48
CA LEU A 170 5.53 -11.86 -7.64
C LEU A 170 5.07 -12.74 -8.81
N VAL A 171 4.52 -12.11 -9.86
CA VAL A 171 4.07 -12.82 -11.07
C VAL A 171 5.10 -12.61 -12.17
N LEU A 172 5.69 -13.70 -12.65
CA LEU A 172 6.67 -13.71 -13.71
C LEU A 172 6.07 -14.38 -14.95
N PHE A 173 6.20 -13.71 -16.10
CA PHE A 173 6.01 -14.37 -17.39
C PHE A 173 7.35 -14.93 -17.81
N GLU A 174 7.39 -16.22 -18.14
CA GLU A 174 8.65 -16.89 -18.42
C GLU A 174 8.60 -17.76 -19.68
N SER A 175 9.70 -17.74 -20.41
CA SER A 175 9.92 -18.57 -21.58
C SER A 175 10.35 -19.98 -21.15
N PRO A 176 10.01 -21.03 -21.93
CA PRO A 176 10.28 -22.41 -21.54
C PRO A 176 11.77 -22.69 -21.29
N HIS A 177 12.66 -22.10 -22.09
CA HIS A 177 14.10 -22.32 -21.98
C HIS A 177 14.75 -21.60 -20.78
N ARG A 178 14.06 -20.64 -20.16
CA ARG A 178 14.54 -19.91 -18.97
C ARG A 178 13.86 -20.35 -17.68
N LEU A 179 12.70 -21.03 -17.77
CA LEU A 179 11.88 -21.41 -16.62
C LEU A 179 12.70 -22.08 -15.50
N ARG A 180 13.58 -23.03 -15.85
CA ARG A 180 14.40 -23.73 -14.86
C ARG A 180 15.38 -22.80 -14.14
N ALA A 181 16.09 -21.93 -14.86
CA ALA A 181 17.01 -20.98 -14.25
C ALA A 181 16.27 -20.02 -13.32
N THR A 182 15.12 -19.50 -13.76
CA THR A 182 14.26 -18.63 -12.96
C THR A 182 13.74 -19.33 -11.70
N LEU A 183 13.33 -20.60 -11.78
CA LEU A 183 12.89 -21.37 -10.61
C LEU A 183 14.04 -21.63 -9.62
N THR A 184 15.26 -21.85 -10.10
CA THR A 184 16.46 -21.96 -9.25
C THR A 184 16.72 -20.64 -8.51
N ASP A 185 16.72 -19.51 -9.22
CA ASP A 185 16.93 -18.20 -8.60
C ASP A 185 15.85 -17.87 -7.55
N ILE A 186 14.59 -18.26 -7.81
CA ILE A 186 13.47 -18.10 -6.86
C ILE A 186 13.70 -18.95 -5.61
N ALA A 187 14.09 -20.22 -5.77
CA ALA A 187 14.32 -21.12 -4.65
C ALA A 187 15.44 -20.57 -3.74
N ASP A 188 16.52 -20.08 -4.33
CA ASP A 188 17.68 -19.59 -3.60
C ASP A 188 17.43 -18.21 -2.95
N ALA A 189 16.86 -17.25 -3.70
CA ALA A 189 16.73 -15.87 -3.23
C ALA A 189 15.58 -15.65 -2.25
N LEU A 190 14.52 -16.48 -2.33
CA LEU A 190 13.29 -16.30 -1.58
C LEU A 190 13.04 -17.42 -0.56
N ASN A 191 14.08 -18.21 -0.25
CA ASN A 191 14.05 -19.32 0.71
C ASN A 191 12.96 -20.35 0.40
N ASP A 192 12.98 -20.86 -0.83
CA ASP A 192 12.06 -21.85 -1.41
C ASP A 192 10.57 -21.56 -1.14
N PRO A 193 10.04 -20.45 -1.68
CA PRO A 193 8.69 -20.00 -1.36
C PRO A 193 7.62 -20.91 -1.98
N PRO A 194 6.38 -20.89 -1.47
CA PRO A 194 5.25 -21.50 -2.16
C PRO A 194 5.00 -20.81 -3.49
N ILE A 195 4.81 -21.56 -4.57
CA ILE A 195 4.53 -21.04 -5.91
C ILE A 195 3.37 -21.76 -6.60
N ALA A 196 2.82 -21.11 -7.62
CA ALA A 196 1.99 -21.72 -8.65
C ALA A 196 2.65 -21.52 -10.02
N VAL A 197 2.75 -22.58 -10.81
CA VAL A 197 3.22 -22.52 -12.20
C VAL A 197 2.02 -22.82 -13.09
N CYS A 198 1.61 -21.82 -13.86
CA CYS A 198 0.52 -21.92 -14.81
C CYS A 198 1.12 -22.07 -16.21
N ARG A 199 0.73 -23.12 -16.93
CA ARG A 199 1.19 -23.42 -18.28
C ARG A 199 0.02 -23.35 -19.25
N GLU A 200 0.23 -22.68 -20.39
CA GLU A 200 -0.74 -22.61 -21.50
C GLU A 200 -2.15 -22.17 -21.06
N LEU A 201 -2.23 -21.17 -20.16
CA LEU A 201 -3.50 -20.65 -19.66
C LEU A 201 -4.47 -20.32 -20.81
N THR A 202 -5.72 -20.76 -20.67
CA THR A 202 -6.85 -20.67 -21.60
C THR A 202 -6.71 -21.47 -22.90
N LYS A 203 -5.67 -22.31 -23.04
CA LYS A 203 -5.45 -23.18 -24.20
C LYS A 203 -5.80 -24.64 -23.88
N LEU A 204 -5.80 -25.50 -24.92
CA LEU A 204 -6.21 -26.92 -24.82
C LEU A 204 -5.39 -27.73 -23.79
N HIS A 205 -4.15 -27.33 -23.54
CA HIS A 205 -3.22 -28.00 -22.62
C HIS A 205 -2.96 -27.15 -21.35
N GLU A 206 -3.95 -26.38 -20.90
CA GLU A 206 -3.87 -25.61 -19.66
C GLU A 206 -3.53 -26.50 -18.46
N GLU A 207 -2.57 -26.06 -17.66
CA GLU A 207 -2.17 -26.70 -16.42
C GLU A 207 -1.87 -25.65 -15.35
N VAL A 208 -2.35 -25.87 -14.12
CA VAL A 208 -1.98 -25.06 -12.96
C VAL A 208 -1.41 -25.97 -11.89
N TRP A 209 -0.09 -25.95 -11.75
CA TRP A 209 0.66 -26.72 -10.78
C TRP A 209 0.98 -25.86 -9.54
N ARG A 210 1.00 -26.46 -8.33
CA ARG A 210 1.28 -25.77 -7.06
C ARG A 210 2.22 -26.60 -6.19
N GLY A 211 3.16 -25.95 -5.51
CA GLY A 211 4.17 -26.56 -4.63
C GLY A 211 5.23 -25.53 -4.24
N THR A 212 6.44 -25.95 -3.87
CA THR A 212 7.59 -25.03 -3.72
C THR A 212 8.32 -24.80 -5.04
N ALA A 213 9.29 -23.88 -5.08
CA ALA A 213 10.12 -23.66 -6.25
C ALA A 213 11.01 -24.89 -6.54
N SER A 214 11.54 -25.54 -5.50
CA SER A 214 12.28 -26.82 -5.61
C SER A 214 11.42 -27.95 -6.19
N ASP A 215 10.18 -28.09 -5.73
CA ASP A 215 9.25 -29.09 -6.24
C ASP A 215 8.94 -28.85 -7.73
N ALA A 216 8.80 -27.59 -8.15
CA ALA A 216 8.57 -27.23 -9.54
C ALA A 216 9.77 -27.55 -10.44
N LEU A 217 11.00 -27.37 -9.95
CA LEU A 217 12.23 -27.74 -10.66
C LEU A 217 12.27 -29.24 -10.98
N ALA A 218 11.78 -30.07 -10.06
CA ALA A 218 11.68 -31.51 -10.27
C ALA A 218 10.57 -31.86 -11.29
N TYR A 219 9.42 -31.18 -11.22
CA TYR A 219 8.27 -31.45 -12.08
C TYR A 219 8.51 -31.03 -13.55
N PHE A 220 9.05 -29.82 -13.78
CA PHE A 220 9.28 -29.25 -15.11
C PHE A 220 10.68 -29.57 -15.65
N ALA A 221 10.99 -30.85 -15.85
CA ALA A 221 12.29 -31.30 -16.36
C ALA A 221 12.59 -30.83 -17.79
N ALA A 222 11.59 -30.87 -18.68
CA ALA A 222 11.69 -30.44 -20.08
C ALA A 222 10.49 -29.54 -20.47
N PRO A 223 10.46 -28.29 -19.98
CA PRO A 223 9.30 -27.42 -20.13
C PRO A 223 9.07 -26.99 -21.59
N ARG A 224 7.81 -26.97 -22.00
CA ARG A 224 7.36 -26.50 -23.32
C ARG A 224 6.10 -25.67 -23.17
N GLY A 225 5.96 -24.64 -24.00
CA GLY A 225 4.79 -23.75 -23.97
C GLY A 225 5.05 -22.46 -23.21
N GLU A 226 3.98 -21.69 -22.99
CA GLU A 226 4.01 -20.42 -22.26
C GLU A 226 3.73 -20.62 -20.77
N PHE A 227 4.50 -19.92 -19.92
CA PHE A 227 4.42 -20.05 -18.47
C PHE A 227 4.17 -18.71 -17.78
N THR A 228 3.29 -18.75 -16.79
CA THR A 228 3.10 -17.71 -15.79
C THR A 228 3.42 -18.32 -14.43
N VAL A 229 4.46 -17.82 -13.77
CA VAL A 229 4.83 -18.22 -12.41
C VAL A 229 4.26 -17.20 -11.44
N VAL A 230 3.60 -17.69 -10.40
CA VAL A 230 2.95 -16.89 -9.36
C VAL A 230 3.61 -17.27 -8.04
N ILE A 231 4.41 -16.38 -7.48
CA ILE A 231 5.15 -16.63 -6.24
C ILE A 231 4.29 -16.18 -5.07
N GLY A 232 3.92 -17.13 -4.21
CA GLY A 232 3.14 -16.91 -3.01
C GLY A 232 3.85 -16.01 -2.00
N PRO A 233 3.17 -15.66 -0.90
CA PRO A 233 3.72 -14.77 0.12
C PRO A 233 5.04 -15.32 0.64
N VAL A 234 6.09 -14.54 0.44
CA VAL A 234 7.40 -14.79 1.02
C VAL A 234 7.39 -14.14 2.39
N THR A 235 7.58 -14.94 3.44
CA THR A 235 8.04 -14.37 4.71
C THR A 235 9.50 -14.02 4.46
N LEU A 236 9.74 -12.82 3.93
CA LEU A 236 11.06 -12.22 4.04
C LEU A 236 11.22 -12.06 5.55
N ASP A 237 12.12 -12.82 6.16
CA ASP A 237 12.52 -12.54 7.52
C ASP A 237 12.83 -11.05 7.57
N ALA A 238 12.08 -10.32 8.40
CA ALA A 238 12.36 -8.92 8.63
C ALA A 238 13.86 -8.85 8.98
N PRO A 239 14.63 -7.87 8.44
CA PRO A 239 16.00 -7.71 8.89
C PRO A 239 15.97 -7.66 10.40
N ASP A 240 16.69 -8.59 11.04
CA ASP A 240 16.67 -8.85 12.46
C ASP A 240 16.79 -7.53 13.24
N GLN A 241 15.64 -7.00 13.68
CA GLN A 241 15.52 -5.72 14.40
C GLN A 241 14.95 -5.95 15.80
N THR A 242 15.25 -7.11 16.39
CA THR A 242 15.13 -7.26 17.83
C THR A 242 16.45 -7.79 18.37
N ALA A 243 17.46 -6.93 18.43
CA ALA A 243 18.51 -7.15 19.42
C ALA A 243 17.79 -7.31 20.76
N SER A 244 17.88 -8.49 21.36
CA SER A 244 17.20 -8.76 22.61
C SER A 244 17.67 -7.71 23.63
N GLN A 245 16.81 -7.34 24.59
CA GLN A 245 17.19 -6.35 25.60
C GLN A 245 18.50 -6.75 26.33
N ASP A 246 18.76 -8.06 26.43
CA ASP A 246 19.99 -8.64 26.96
C ASP A 246 21.21 -8.40 26.06
N GLU A 247 21.08 -8.50 24.74
CA GLU A 247 22.16 -8.20 23.78
C GLU A 247 22.49 -6.70 23.74
N LEU A 248 21.49 -5.83 23.83
CA LEU A 248 21.71 -4.38 23.96
C LEU A 248 22.43 -4.04 25.27
N LEU A 249 22.07 -4.71 26.36
CA LEU A 249 22.76 -4.55 27.65
C LEU A 249 24.19 -5.09 27.62
N GLN A 250 24.44 -6.21 26.94
CA GLN A 250 25.78 -6.77 26.75
C GLN A 250 26.67 -5.85 25.89
N THR A 251 26.12 -5.33 24.79
CA THR A 251 26.81 -4.37 23.92
C THR A 251 27.13 -3.08 24.69
N ALA A 252 26.16 -2.53 25.42
CA ALA A 252 26.36 -1.37 26.27
C ALA A 252 27.46 -1.61 27.33
N ARG A 253 27.48 -2.78 27.97
CA ARG A 253 28.53 -3.16 28.93
C ARG A 253 29.91 -3.17 28.27
N HIS A 254 30.03 -3.77 27.08
CA HIS A 254 31.28 -3.86 26.36
C HIS A 254 31.82 -2.48 25.97
N THR A 255 31.00 -1.64 25.32
CA THR A 255 31.40 -0.29 24.89
C THR A 255 31.73 0.63 26.08
N LEU A 256 31.01 0.51 27.20
CA LEU A 256 31.34 1.25 28.42
C LEU A 256 32.69 0.83 29.01
N ALA A 257 33.03 -0.47 28.98
CA ALA A 257 34.33 -0.95 29.43
C ALA A 257 35.48 -0.41 28.57
N GLU A 258 35.31 -0.37 27.25
CA GLU A 258 36.28 0.22 26.32
C GLU A 258 36.49 1.72 26.56
N HIS A 259 35.40 2.49 26.71
CA HIS A 259 35.49 3.91 27.02
C HIS A 259 36.18 4.19 28.35
N ARG A 260 36.00 3.30 29.34
CA ARG A 260 36.68 3.39 30.64
C ARG A 260 38.16 3.09 30.52
N ALA A 261 38.55 2.04 29.79
CA ALA A 261 39.95 1.73 29.49
C ALA A 261 40.64 2.88 28.74
N ALA A 262 39.90 3.58 27.86
CA ALA A 262 40.36 4.77 27.17
C ALA A 262 40.37 6.07 28.03
N GLY A 263 40.03 5.99 29.32
CA GLY A 263 40.04 7.13 30.24
C GLY A 263 38.97 8.20 29.99
N LYS A 264 37.92 7.87 29.22
CA LYS A 264 36.85 8.81 28.86
C LYS A 264 36.01 9.17 30.09
N ARG A 265 35.57 10.42 30.18
CA ARG A 265 34.72 10.88 31.30
C ARG A 265 33.38 10.15 31.26
N GLY A 266 32.94 9.62 32.40
CA GLY A 266 31.73 8.79 32.48
C GLY A 266 30.45 9.49 31.97
N ARG A 267 30.36 10.82 32.08
CA ARG A 267 29.24 11.59 31.52
C ARG A 267 29.13 11.43 30.00
N ASP A 268 30.27 11.44 29.31
CA ASP A 268 30.36 11.43 27.85
C ASP A 268 30.22 9.99 27.33
N ALA A 269 30.85 9.02 28.00
CA ALA A 269 30.67 7.59 27.72
C ALA A 269 29.21 7.14 27.84
N VAL A 270 28.51 7.55 28.91
CA VAL A 270 27.08 7.21 29.09
C VAL A 270 26.21 7.89 28.04
N ALA A 271 26.51 9.13 27.63
CA ALA A 271 25.73 9.82 26.60
C ALA A 271 25.85 9.14 25.23
N GLU A 272 27.05 8.72 24.86
CA GLU A 272 27.33 8.05 23.59
C GLU A 272 26.68 6.66 23.50
N VAL A 273 26.77 5.88 24.58
CA VAL A 273 26.15 4.55 24.64
C VAL A 273 24.62 4.63 24.67
N VAL A 274 24.03 5.64 25.32
CA VAL A 274 22.57 5.88 25.24
C VAL A 274 22.16 6.24 23.81
N ALA A 275 22.96 7.06 23.13
CA ALA A 275 22.69 7.46 21.75
C ALA A 275 22.81 6.29 20.76
N SER A 276 23.74 5.36 20.99
CA SER A 276 23.96 4.21 20.10
C SER A 276 23.06 3.00 20.37
N THR A 277 22.61 2.81 21.62
CA THR A 277 21.82 1.62 22.04
C THR A 277 20.34 1.91 22.30
N GLY A 278 19.95 3.18 22.46
CA GLY A 278 18.59 3.57 22.82
C GLY A 278 18.15 3.17 24.24
N LEU A 279 19.03 2.57 25.05
CA LEU A 279 18.72 2.15 26.41
C LEU A 279 18.45 3.37 27.32
N PRO A 280 17.56 3.22 28.33
CA PRO A 280 17.31 4.30 29.29
C PRO A 280 18.61 4.74 29.96
N ARG A 281 18.86 6.05 30.01
CA ARG A 281 20.07 6.63 30.61
C ARG A 281 20.37 6.11 32.01
N ARG A 282 19.32 5.83 32.80
CA ARG A 282 19.44 5.23 34.14
C ARG A 282 20.06 3.83 34.12
N ALA A 283 19.71 3.00 33.15
CA ALA A 283 20.25 1.64 32.99
C ALA A 283 21.73 1.68 32.57
N VAL A 284 22.06 2.51 31.57
CA VAL A 284 23.45 2.68 31.11
C VAL A 284 24.35 3.27 32.20
N TYR A 285 23.83 4.22 33.00
CA TYR A 285 24.56 4.77 34.15
C TYR A 285 24.80 3.74 35.24
N ALA A 286 23.83 2.87 35.54
CA ALA A 286 24.01 1.78 36.50
C ALA A 286 25.14 0.82 36.05
N LEU A 287 25.16 0.46 34.76
CA LEU A 287 26.23 -0.36 34.17
C LEU A 287 27.62 0.30 34.28
N TRP A 288 27.71 1.61 34.08
CA TRP A 288 28.96 2.37 34.23
C TRP A 288 29.48 2.38 35.68
N VAL A 289 28.58 2.38 36.66
CA VAL A 289 28.95 2.31 38.09
C VAL A 289 29.37 0.89 38.46
N GLU A 290 28.62 -0.13 38.05
CA GLU A 290 28.92 -1.55 38.28
C GLU A 290 30.30 -1.93 37.74
N THR A 291 30.61 -1.53 36.50
CA THR A 291 31.93 -1.74 35.88
C THR A 291 33.06 -0.98 36.58
N GLY A 292 32.76 0.01 37.41
CA GLY A 292 33.74 0.71 38.25
C GLY A 292 33.96 0.10 39.64
N SER A 293 33.00 -0.67 40.15
CA SER A 293 33.09 -1.32 41.47
C SER A 293 33.89 -2.62 41.44
N SER A 294 34.06 -3.23 40.27
CA SER A 294 34.82 -4.48 40.09
C SER A 294 36.35 -4.29 40.17
N ASP A 295 36.87 -3.07 40.00
CA ASP A 295 38.31 -2.77 40.03
C ASP A 295 38.85 -2.35 41.41
N SER A 296 37.98 -2.05 42.38
CA SER A 296 38.40 -1.56 43.72
C SER A 296 38.48 -2.66 44.80
N GLY A 297 38.42 -3.95 44.43
CA GLY A 297 38.26 -5.07 45.36
C GLY A 297 39.50 -5.90 45.71
N ASN A 298 40.70 -5.65 45.15
CA ASN A 298 41.86 -6.51 45.42
C ASN A 298 43.22 -5.78 45.42
N ALA A 299 43.39 -4.78 46.28
CA ALA A 299 44.71 -4.27 46.64
C ALA A 299 44.70 -3.70 48.07
N GLY A 300 45.11 -4.52 49.06
CA GLY A 300 45.27 -4.03 50.44
C GLY A 300 45.21 -5.07 51.55
N LYS A 301 45.84 -6.24 51.38
CA LYS A 301 46.27 -7.07 52.53
C LYS A 301 47.77 -7.31 52.39
N ARG A 302 48.55 -6.44 53.02
CA ARG A 302 49.87 -6.70 53.60
C ARG A 302 50.23 -5.52 54.50
#